data_AF-A0A087RWY3-F1
#
_entry.id   AF-A0A087RWY3-F1
#
_cell.length_a   1.000
_cell.length_b   1.000
_cell.length_c   1.000
_cell.angle_alpha   90.00
_cell.angle_beta   90.00
_cell.angle_gamma   90.00
#
_symmetry.space_group_name_H-M   'P 1'
#
loop_
_entity.id
_entity.type
_entity.pdbx_description
1 polymer ?
#
loop_
_entity_poly.entity_id
_entity_poly.type
_entity_poly.pdbx_seq_one_letter_code
_entity_poly.pdbx_strand_id
1 'polypeptide(L)'
;MGIQKNKNQTLDSFLCPASEQSNSTLQNVADFVSEHKFLTNWMDIEYQGWTLPATHEPHDWCGLWKTIGCNRTDLHEKLGKGRLTYVKQFRRSCYRAKCKSCYTNWIARQANVSTRRVEAYFEKSKQRPIHLILAVPENQRELPVKLLRQRMSHILKLGNIKGGSVIFHPFRFSKTQHRWYASPHFHLVGFGKSSDIKNAFGRYGWYVKEAGERESVFQTFCYLLSHCGVQKGYQAVTWFGSLSYSKLHVEKEPRITKCPLCNGEFEEIYYEEWIHPIIPPDKHFE
;
A
#
# COMPACT_ATOMS: atom_id res chain seq x y z
N MET A 1 24.12 -23.90 39.36
CA MET A 1 24.17 -22.51 38.86
C MET A 1 23.06 -22.35 37.85
N GLY A 2 22.05 -21.51 38.15
CA GLY A 2 20.92 -21.31 37.25
C GLY A 2 21.39 -20.63 35.96
N ILE A 3 21.08 -21.22 34.81
CA ILE A 3 21.30 -20.59 33.51
C ILE A 3 20.39 -19.36 33.48
N GLN A 4 21.00 -18.18 33.60
CA GLN A 4 20.32 -16.92 33.42
C GLN A 4 19.88 -16.87 31.95
N LYS A 5 18.62 -17.20 31.66
CA LYS A 5 18.06 -17.05 30.31
C LYS A 5 18.16 -15.57 29.96
N ASN A 6 19.11 -15.22 29.09
CA ASN A 6 19.17 -13.89 28.51
C ASN A 6 17.81 -13.60 27.87
N LYS A 7 17.08 -12.63 28.41
CA LYS A 7 15.82 -12.18 27.82
C LYS A 7 16.15 -11.58 26.45
N ASN A 8 15.44 -12.03 25.42
CA ASN A 8 15.48 -11.38 24.11
C ASN A 8 15.10 -9.91 24.28
N GLN A 9 15.89 -9.00 23.71
CA GLN A 9 15.61 -7.57 23.71
C GLN A 9 14.83 -7.21 22.44
N THR A 10 13.76 -6.42 22.58
CA THR A 10 12.95 -5.89 21.47
C THR A 10 13.62 -4.64 20.90
N LEU A 11 13.24 -4.25 19.68
CA LEU A 11 13.95 -3.24 18.89
C LEU A 11 13.07 -2.03 18.57
N ASP A 12 12.11 -1.73 19.44
CA ASP A 12 11.04 -0.78 19.14
C ASP A 12 11.62 0.63 18.92
N SER A 13 12.79 0.93 19.51
CA SER A 13 13.56 2.16 19.29
C SER A 13 14.14 2.34 17.88
N PHE A 14 14.17 1.29 17.05
CA PHE A 14 14.70 1.32 15.68
C PHE A 14 13.60 1.18 14.62
N LEU A 15 12.34 1.02 15.04
CA LEU A 15 11.21 0.92 14.14
C LEU A 15 10.57 2.30 13.96
N CYS A 16 10.36 2.72 12.71
CA CYS A 16 9.37 3.77 12.48
C CYS A 16 7.98 3.16 12.72
N PRO A 17 7.13 3.76 13.56
CA PRO A 17 5.78 3.27 13.75
C PRO A 17 5.05 3.30 12.40
N ALA A 18 4.36 2.21 12.08
CA ALA A 18 3.39 2.23 11.00
C ALA A 18 2.30 3.27 11.32
N SER A 19 1.67 3.86 10.30
CA SER A 19 0.46 4.66 10.51
C SER A 19 -0.53 3.85 11.35
N GLU A 20 -1.22 4.49 12.31
CA GLU A 20 -2.15 3.82 13.22
C GLU A 20 -3.07 2.87 12.44
N GLN A 21 -2.87 1.57 12.67
CA GLN A 21 -3.71 0.53 12.11
C GLN A 21 -4.81 0.27 13.12
N SER A 22 -6.07 0.45 12.73
CA SER A 22 -7.09 -0.32 13.42
C SER A 22 -6.82 -1.79 13.08
N ASN A 23 -6.75 -2.65 14.11
CA ASN A 23 -6.38 -4.08 13.97
C ASN A 23 -7.22 -4.83 12.92
N SER A 24 -8.37 -4.30 12.51
CA SER A 24 -9.27 -4.89 11.52
C SER A 24 -9.09 -4.39 10.07
N THR A 25 -8.35 -3.29 9.79
CA THR A 25 -8.37 -2.69 8.43
C THR A 25 -7.91 -3.65 7.33
N LEU A 26 -6.74 -4.26 7.50
CA LEU A 26 -6.20 -5.18 6.50
C LEU A 26 -6.95 -6.51 6.46
N GLN A 27 -7.51 -6.93 7.60
CA GLN A 27 -8.36 -8.12 7.67
C GLN A 27 -9.67 -7.89 6.90
N ASN A 28 -10.35 -6.77 7.11
CA ASN A 28 -11.56 -6.39 6.37
C ASN A 28 -11.31 -6.33 4.86
N VAL A 29 -10.14 -5.82 4.44
CA VAL A 29 -9.73 -5.84 3.03
C VAL A 29 -9.52 -7.26 2.54
N ALA A 30 -8.89 -8.12 3.34
CA ALA A 30 -8.69 -9.52 2.99
C ALA A 30 -10.03 -10.25 2.82
N ASP A 31 -10.95 -10.07 3.76
CA ASP A 31 -12.28 -10.68 3.77
C ASP A 31 -13.11 -10.19 2.58
N PHE A 32 -13.14 -8.87 2.33
CA PHE A 32 -13.81 -8.29 1.16
C PHE A 32 -13.32 -8.91 -0.14
N VAL A 33 -12.00 -8.98 -0.34
CA VAL A 33 -11.42 -9.55 -1.57
C VAL A 33 -11.70 -11.06 -1.65
N SER A 34 -11.61 -11.79 -0.54
CA SER A 34 -11.90 -13.23 -0.49
C SER A 34 -13.34 -13.53 -0.87
N GLU A 35 -14.30 -12.82 -0.26
CA GLU A 35 -15.73 -12.94 -0.53
C GLU A 35 -16.03 -12.65 -2.00
N HIS A 36 -15.55 -11.52 -2.54
CA HIS A 36 -15.85 -11.15 -3.93
C HIS A 36 -15.15 -12.07 -4.93
N LYS A 37 -13.97 -12.61 -4.61
CA LYS A 37 -13.33 -13.65 -5.44
C LYS A 37 -14.14 -14.93 -5.53
N PHE A 38 -14.84 -15.27 -4.45
CA PHE A 38 -15.66 -16.47 -4.39
C PHE A 38 -17.03 -16.28 -5.05
N LEU A 39 -17.67 -15.13 -4.82
CA LEU A 39 -19.07 -14.91 -5.21
C LEU A 39 -19.28 -14.24 -6.57
N THR A 40 -18.21 -13.73 -7.20
CA THR A 40 -18.34 -12.85 -8.38
C THR A 40 -17.35 -13.21 -9.48
N ASN A 41 -17.47 -12.53 -10.63
CA ASN A 41 -16.54 -12.62 -11.76
C ASN A 41 -15.17 -11.95 -11.53
N TRP A 42 -14.72 -11.81 -10.28
CA TRP A 42 -13.48 -11.10 -9.91
C TRP A 42 -12.25 -11.59 -10.67
N MET A 43 -12.14 -12.91 -10.85
CA MET A 43 -10.97 -13.55 -11.46
C MET A 43 -10.93 -13.38 -12.98
N ASP A 44 -12.09 -13.20 -13.60
CA ASP A 44 -12.27 -13.23 -15.05
C ASP A 44 -12.45 -11.83 -15.66
N ILE A 45 -12.80 -10.83 -14.83
CA ILE A 45 -13.08 -9.49 -15.33
C ILE A 45 -11.81 -8.76 -15.80
N GLU A 46 -11.91 -8.18 -16.99
CA GLU A 46 -10.83 -7.54 -17.71
C GLU A 46 -11.34 -6.27 -18.41
N TYR A 47 -10.49 -5.25 -18.51
CA TYR A 47 -10.74 -4.03 -19.28
C TYR A 47 -9.43 -3.44 -19.82
N GLN A 48 -9.17 -3.49 -21.14
CA GLN A 48 -7.97 -2.94 -21.79
C GLN A 48 -6.61 -3.38 -21.16
N GLY A 49 -6.51 -4.64 -20.79
CA GLY A 49 -5.42 -5.31 -20.06
C GLY A 49 -5.41 -5.08 -18.55
N TRP A 50 -6.38 -4.36 -17.98
CA TRP A 50 -6.50 -4.13 -16.54
C TRP A 50 -7.32 -5.23 -15.88
N THR A 51 -6.85 -5.74 -14.73
CA THR A 51 -7.55 -6.74 -13.91
C THR A 51 -7.70 -6.24 -12.47
N LEU A 52 -8.50 -6.92 -11.66
CA LEU A 52 -8.52 -6.71 -10.22
C LEU A 52 -7.24 -7.27 -9.54
N PRO A 53 -6.95 -6.88 -8.28
CA PRO A 53 -5.86 -7.44 -7.49
C PRO A 53 -6.06 -8.93 -7.15
N ALA A 54 -5.02 -9.59 -6.62
CA ALA A 54 -5.07 -10.96 -6.10
C ALA A 54 -5.53 -12.04 -7.12
N THR A 55 -5.16 -11.89 -8.40
CA THR A 55 -5.57 -12.77 -9.50
C THR A 55 -4.56 -13.87 -9.88
N HIS A 56 -3.32 -13.80 -9.40
CA HIS A 56 -2.22 -14.70 -9.80
C HIS A 56 -1.69 -15.51 -8.62
N GLU A 57 -1.23 -16.72 -8.92
CA GLU A 57 -0.59 -17.57 -7.93
C GLU A 57 0.67 -16.93 -7.31
N PRO A 58 0.93 -17.22 -6.03
CA PRO A 58 2.17 -16.85 -5.38
C PRO A 58 3.39 -17.48 -6.07
N HIS A 59 4.56 -16.90 -5.83
CA HIS A 59 5.80 -17.65 -6.06
C HIS A 59 5.90 -18.76 -4.99
N ASP A 60 6.62 -19.82 -5.31
CA ASP A 60 6.97 -20.92 -4.41
C ASP A 60 7.52 -20.45 -3.05
N TRP A 61 8.23 -19.32 -3.03
CA TRP A 61 8.80 -18.76 -1.82
C TRP A 61 7.91 -17.76 -1.07
N CYS A 62 6.77 -17.34 -1.62
CA CYS A 62 5.90 -16.38 -0.95
C CYS A 62 5.28 -17.00 0.31
N GLY A 63 5.30 -16.27 1.42
CA GLY A 63 4.73 -16.72 2.69
C GLY A 63 5.66 -17.60 3.52
N LEU A 64 6.77 -18.09 2.95
CA LEU A 64 7.81 -18.81 3.69
C LEU A 64 8.48 -17.89 4.70
N TRP A 65 8.79 -18.44 5.87
CA TRP A 65 9.57 -17.74 6.89
C TRP A 65 11.03 -17.65 6.44
N LYS A 66 11.63 -16.48 6.66
CA LYS A 66 13.04 -16.24 6.47
C LYS A 66 13.62 -15.60 7.71
N THR A 67 14.81 -16.05 8.10
CA THR A 67 15.59 -15.51 9.20
C THR A 67 16.85 -14.86 8.63
N ILE A 68 17.06 -13.59 8.92
CA ILE A 68 18.31 -12.87 8.61
C ILE A 68 18.87 -12.25 9.88
N GLY A 69 20.16 -11.95 9.91
CA GLY A 69 20.73 -11.31 11.08
C GLY A 69 22.22 -11.11 11.03
N CYS A 70 22.84 -10.89 12.19
CA CYS A 70 24.28 -10.68 12.33
C CYS A 70 24.81 -11.49 13.51
N ASN A 71 25.70 -12.43 13.19
CA ASN A 71 26.35 -13.38 14.10
C ASN A 71 27.74 -12.92 14.59
N ARG A 72 28.17 -11.69 14.25
CA ARG A 72 29.47 -11.11 14.67
C ARG A 72 29.48 -10.73 16.16
N THR A 73 29.24 -11.70 17.01
CA THR A 73 29.11 -11.55 18.47
C THR A 73 30.37 -10.93 19.09
N ASP A 74 31.56 -11.32 18.62
CA ASP A 74 32.84 -10.75 19.09
C ASP A 74 32.98 -9.26 18.75
N LEU A 75 32.47 -8.83 17.58
CA LEU A 75 32.47 -7.41 17.22
C LEU A 75 31.44 -6.63 18.05
N HIS A 76 30.27 -7.22 18.30
CA HIS A 76 29.26 -6.61 19.16
C HIS A 76 29.79 -6.41 20.59
N GLU A 77 30.53 -7.39 21.11
CA GLU A 77 31.19 -7.30 22.41
C GLU A 77 32.26 -6.21 22.43
N LYS A 78 33.14 -6.15 21.42
CA LYS A 78 34.15 -5.07 21.26
C LYS A 78 33.54 -3.67 21.18
N LEU A 79 32.32 -3.55 20.64
CA LEU A 79 31.56 -2.29 20.56
C LEU A 79 30.77 -1.98 21.85
N GLY A 80 30.95 -2.76 22.92
CA GLY A 80 30.25 -2.57 24.20
C GLY A 80 28.76 -2.89 24.14
N LYS A 81 28.31 -3.65 23.13
CA LYS A 81 26.91 -4.08 22.95
C LYS A 81 26.63 -5.48 23.52
N GLY A 82 27.66 -6.11 24.09
CA GLY A 82 27.60 -7.48 24.60
C GLY A 82 27.70 -8.54 23.50
N ARG A 83 27.83 -9.81 23.91
CA ARG A 83 27.99 -10.96 23.01
C ARG A 83 26.63 -11.45 22.49
N LEU A 84 25.94 -10.58 21.75
CA LEU A 84 24.58 -10.79 21.27
C LEU A 84 24.55 -11.16 19.78
N THR A 85 23.59 -11.97 19.36
CA THR A 85 23.25 -12.16 17.94
C THR A 85 22.03 -11.32 17.61
N TYR A 86 22.10 -10.55 16.53
CA TYR A 86 20.92 -9.87 16.02
C TYR A 86 20.17 -10.81 15.08
N VAL A 87 18.87 -11.02 15.30
CA VAL A 87 18.03 -11.87 14.46
C VAL A 87 16.75 -11.12 14.09
N LYS A 88 16.37 -11.22 12.81
CA LYS A 88 15.11 -10.71 12.27
C LYS A 88 14.43 -11.82 11.47
N GLN A 89 13.24 -12.18 11.89
CA GLN A 89 12.37 -13.11 11.18
C GLN A 89 11.27 -12.36 10.45
N PHE A 90 10.95 -12.80 9.23
CA PHE A 90 9.84 -12.25 8.46
C PHE A 90 9.32 -13.28 7.47
N ARG A 91 8.03 -13.16 7.11
CA ARG A 91 7.46 -13.90 5.99
C ARG A 91 7.85 -13.23 4.68
N ARG A 92 8.40 -14.00 3.75
CA ARG A 92 8.75 -13.49 2.43
C ARG A 92 7.48 -13.02 1.71
N SER A 93 7.55 -11.83 1.13
CA SER A 93 6.46 -11.24 0.36
C SER A 93 6.99 -10.75 -0.98
N CYS A 94 6.32 -11.12 -2.07
CA CYS A 94 6.68 -10.59 -3.39
C CYS A 94 6.15 -9.18 -3.63
N TYR A 95 5.29 -8.67 -2.74
CA TYR A 95 4.65 -7.35 -2.85
C TYR A 95 4.02 -7.07 -4.22
N ARG A 96 3.56 -8.10 -4.94
CA ARG A 96 2.82 -7.95 -6.20
C ARG A 96 1.34 -7.78 -5.92
N ALA A 97 0.72 -6.76 -6.50
CA ALA A 97 -0.73 -6.54 -6.43
C ALA A 97 -1.54 -7.74 -6.92
N LYS A 98 -1.04 -8.46 -7.94
CA LYS A 98 -1.70 -9.65 -8.48
C LYS A 98 -1.52 -10.91 -7.61
N CYS A 99 -0.56 -10.97 -6.69
CA CYS A 99 -0.29 -12.19 -5.92
C CYS A 99 -1.39 -12.49 -4.91
N LYS A 100 -2.00 -13.68 -5.00
CA LYS A 100 -3.08 -14.13 -4.10
C LYS A 100 -2.71 -14.12 -2.62
N SER A 101 -1.43 -14.31 -2.25
CA SER A 101 -0.99 -14.33 -0.85
C SER A 101 -0.32 -13.04 -0.36
N CYS A 102 0.18 -12.20 -1.26
CA CYS A 102 0.99 -11.02 -0.90
C CYS A 102 0.30 -9.68 -1.21
N TYR A 103 -0.90 -9.68 -1.80
CA TYR A 103 -1.58 -8.45 -2.19
C TYR A 103 -1.88 -7.55 -0.97
N THR A 104 -2.24 -8.12 0.19
CA THR A 104 -2.47 -7.34 1.42
C THR A 104 -1.20 -6.63 1.89
N ASN A 105 -0.05 -7.29 1.85
CA ASN A 105 1.26 -6.67 2.12
C ASN A 105 1.59 -5.57 1.10
N TRP A 106 1.22 -5.76 -0.17
CA TRP A 106 1.35 -4.72 -1.19
C TRP A 106 0.44 -3.52 -0.91
N ILE A 107 -0.83 -3.76 -0.55
CA ILE A 107 -1.80 -2.74 -0.16
C ILE A 107 -1.27 -1.95 1.03
N ALA A 108 -0.90 -2.61 2.12
CA ALA A 108 -0.37 -1.98 3.33
C ALA A 108 0.83 -1.08 3.02
N ARG A 109 1.78 -1.59 2.22
CA ARG A 109 2.96 -0.83 1.80
C ARG A 109 2.61 0.41 0.97
N GLN A 110 1.72 0.26 -0.02
CA GLN A 110 1.32 1.39 -0.86
C GLN A 110 0.48 2.41 -0.08
N ALA A 111 -0.39 1.94 0.81
CA ALA A 111 -1.21 2.78 1.69
C ALA A 111 -0.33 3.58 2.65
N ASN A 112 0.62 2.95 3.36
CA ASN A 112 1.55 3.66 4.26
C ASN A 112 2.35 4.75 3.54
N VAL A 113 2.93 4.43 2.37
CA VAL A 113 3.68 5.42 1.57
C VAL A 113 2.78 6.57 1.11
N SER A 114 1.53 6.27 0.78
CA SER A 114 0.58 7.28 0.31
C SER A 114 0.07 8.16 1.44
N THR A 115 -0.25 7.57 2.59
CA THR A 115 -0.65 8.24 3.82
C THR A 115 0.41 9.24 4.26
N ARG A 116 1.67 8.80 4.43
CA ARG A 116 2.78 9.70 4.81
C ARG A 116 2.91 10.89 3.87
N ARG A 117 2.68 10.71 2.57
CA ARG A 117 2.77 11.80 1.59
C ARG A 117 1.59 12.77 1.68
N VAL A 118 0.37 12.26 1.86
CA VAL A 118 -0.81 13.09 2.07
C VAL A 118 -0.69 13.86 3.38
N GLU A 119 -0.30 13.20 4.48
CA GLU A 119 -0.10 13.81 5.79
C GLU A 119 1.02 14.84 5.79
N ALA A 120 2.16 14.56 5.15
CA ALA A 120 3.23 15.56 5.01
C ALA A 120 2.76 16.84 4.29
N TYR A 121 1.89 16.71 3.29
CA TYR A 121 1.31 17.88 2.64
C TYR A 121 0.22 18.56 3.48
N PHE A 122 -0.61 17.78 4.18
CA PHE A 122 -1.58 18.29 5.15
C PHE A 122 -0.87 19.13 6.21
N GLU A 123 0.23 18.65 6.80
CA GLU A 123 0.98 19.38 7.82
C GLU A 123 1.54 20.71 7.30
N LYS A 124 2.01 20.73 6.03
CA LYS A 124 2.53 21.95 5.41
C LYS A 124 1.44 22.95 5.03
N SER A 125 0.29 22.48 4.55
CA SER A 125 -0.75 23.33 3.96
C SER A 125 -1.91 23.65 4.90
N LYS A 126 -2.09 22.84 5.95
CA LYS A 126 -3.23 22.82 6.89
C LYS A 126 -4.60 22.71 6.20
N GLN A 127 -4.64 22.25 4.94
CA GLN A 127 -5.87 22.00 4.19
C GLN A 127 -6.24 20.54 4.32
N ARG A 128 -7.49 20.19 4.67
CA ARG A 128 -7.91 18.79 4.73
C ARG A 128 -7.93 18.14 3.34
N PRO A 129 -7.53 16.86 3.22
CA PRO A 129 -7.63 16.15 1.96
C PRO A 129 -9.10 15.87 1.62
N ILE A 130 -9.43 15.95 0.34
CA ILE A 130 -10.72 15.56 -0.23
C ILE A 130 -10.60 14.23 -0.97
N HIS A 131 -11.66 13.42 -0.94
CA HIS A 131 -11.77 12.19 -1.71
C HIS A 131 -12.87 12.32 -2.77
N LEU A 132 -12.46 12.34 -4.04
CA LEU A 132 -13.36 12.41 -5.18
C LEU A 132 -13.28 11.18 -6.07
N ILE A 133 -14.41 10.87 -6.70
CA ILE A 133 -14.57 9.86 -7.75
C ILE A 133 -14.85 10.62 -9.05
N LEU A 134 -13.91 10.52 -9.99
CA LEU A 134 -13.94 11.14 -11.31
C LEU A 134 -14.37 10.08 -12.32
N ALA A 135 -15.66 10.02 -12.62
CA ALA A 135 -16.23 9.03 -13.53
C ALA A 135 -16.04 9.45 -14.99
N VAL A 136 -15.55 8.51 -15.81
CA VAL A 136 -15.33 8.72 -17.25
C VAL A 136 -16.69 8.66 -17.96
N PRO A 137 -17.02 9.65 -18.81
CA PRO A 137 -18.26 9.64 -19.58
C PRO A 137 -18.28 8.48 -20.56
N GLU A 138 -19.47 7.99 -20.86
CA GLU A 138 -19.69 6.78 -21.65
C GLU A 138 -19.01 6.83 -23.02
N ASN A 139 -19.11 7.96 -23.72
CA ASN A 139 -18.46 8.20 -25.02
C ASN A 139 -16.92 8.26 -24.98
N GLN A 140 -16.31 8.24 -23.80
CA GLN A 140 -14.84 8.27 -23.63
C GLN A 140 -14.30 6.98 -23.01
N ARG A 141 -15.14 6.04 -22.58
CA ARG A 141 -14.68 4.84 -21.87
C ARG A 141 -13.66 4.08 -22.71
N GLU A 142 -13.97 3.82 -23.98
CA GLU A 142 -13.11 3.06 -24.89
C GLU A 142 -11.76 3.73 -25.23
N LEU A 143 -11.53 4.98 -24.81
CA LEU A 143 -10.22 5.59 -24.99
C LEU A 143 -9.14 4.88 -24.16
N PRO A 144 -7.91 4.76 -24.67
CA PRO A 144 -6.80 4.25 -23.89
C PRO A 144 -6.65 5.00 -22.57
N VAL A 145 -6.46 4.27 -21.47
CA VAL A 145 -6.32 4.83 -20.11
C VAL A 145 -5.23 5.92 -20.02
N LYS A 146 -4.19 5.84 -20.85
CA LYS A 146 -3.17 6.89 -20.97
C LYS A 146 -3.76 8.24 -21.41
N LEU A 147 -4.66 8.26 -22.40
CA LEU A 147 -5.33 9.47 -22.86
C LEU A 147 -6.31 9.99 -21.80
N LEU A 148 -7.05 9.09 -21.14
CA LEU A 148 -7.94 9.47 -20.02
C LEU A 148 -7.16 10.17 -18.89
N ARG A 149 -5.97 9.65 -18.53
CA ARG A 149 -5.08 10.26 -17.54
C ARG A 149 -4.57 11.64 -17.97
N GLN A 150 -4.25 11.83 -19.26
CA GLN A 150 -3.83 13.12 -19.79
C GLN A 150 -4.96 14.16 -19.71
N ARG A 151 -6.17 13.78 -20.16
CA ARG A 151 -7.37 14.63 -20.08
C ARG A 151 -7.69 14.99 -18.63
N MET A 152 -7.79 14.00 -17.75
CA MET A 152 -8.02 14.21 -16.32
C MET A 152 -6.96 15.14 -15.72
N SER A 153 -5.68 14.96 -16.06
CA SER A 153 -4.60 15.82 -15.55
C SER A 153 -4.71 17.27 -16.03
N HIS A 154 -5.19 17.50 -17.26
CA HIS A 154 -5.50 18.83 -17.77
C HIS A 154 -6.67 19.46 -16.98
N ILE A 155 -7.76 18.72 -16.80
CA ILE A 155 -8.94 19.21 -16.09
C ILE A 155 -8.64 19.50 -14.61
N LEU A 156 -7.84 18.66 -13.94
CA LEU A 156 -7.40 18.88 -12.56
C LEU A 156 -6.65 20.20 -12.38
N LYS A 157 -5.86 20.63 -13.38
CA LYS A 157 -5.20 21.94 -13.37
C LYS A 157 -6.21 23.08 -13.51
N LEU A 158 -7.17 22.95 -14.43
CA LEU A 158 -8.24 23.94 -14.61
C LEU A 158 -9.14 24.07 -13.37
N GLY A 159 -9.39 22.95 -12.68
CA GLY A 159 -10.15 22.89 -11.44
C GLY A 159 -9.36 23.30 -10.19
N ASN A 160 -8.19 23.94 -10.35
CA ASN A 160 -7.34 24.44 -9.27
C ASN A 160 -7.01 23.41 -8.18
N ILE A 161 -6.86 22.13 -8.54
CA ILE A 161 -6.34 21.16 -7.59
C ILE A 161 -4.87 21.42 -7.36
N LYS A 162 -4.51 21.61 -6.09
CA LYS A 162 -3.12 21.86 -5.69
C LYS A 162 -2.26 20.61 -5.91
N GLY A 163 -2.79 19.44 -5.57
CA GLY A 163 -2.17 18.16 -5.84
C GLY A 163 -2.93 17.01 -5.21
N GLY A 164 -2.55 15.78 -5.53
CA GLY A 164 -3.18 14.59 -4.97
C GLY A 164 -2.62 13.29 -5.53
N SER A 165 -3.08 12.20 -4.93
CA SER A 165 -2.96 10.85 -5.49
C SER A 165 -4.12 10.58 -6.45
N VAL A 166 -3.84 9.83 -7.51
CA VAL A 166 -4.82 9.35 -8.47
C VAL A 166 -4.68 7.85 -8.63
N ILE A 167 -5.79 7.13 -8.45
CA ILE A 167 -5.88 5.67 -8.54
C ILE A 167 -6.96 5.28 -9.54
N PHE A 168 -6.57 4.57 -10.60
CA PHE A 168 -7.50 4.13 -11.64
C PHE A 168 -8.28 2.89 -11.19
N HIS A 169 -9.59 2.93 -11.36
CA HIS A 169 -10.51 1.85 -11.08
C HIS A 169 -11.28 1.53 -12.37
N PRO A 170 -10.94 0.43 -13.08
CA PRO A 170 -11.60 0.06 -14.33
C PRO A 170 -13.02 -0.48 -14.11
N PHE A 171 -13.32 -0.98 -12.92
CA PHE A 171 -14.55 -1.71 -12.64
C PHE A 171 -15.37 -1.10 -11.51
N ARG A 172 -16.67 -1.34 -11.55
CA ARG A 172 -17.60 -1.09 -10.44
C ARG A 172 -18.34 -2.37 -10.11
N PHE A 173 -18.68 -2.56 -8.83
CA PHE A 173 -19.51 -3.67 -8.39
C PHE A 173 -20.99 -3.33 -8.51
N SER A 174 -21.78 -4.21 -9.14
CA SER A 174 -23.23 -4.14 -9.18
C SER A 174 -23.81 -5.03 -8.07
N LYS A 175 -24.43 -4.42 -7.05
CA LYS A 175 -25.10 -5.17 -5.98
C LYS A 175 -26.29 -5.98 -6.52
N THR A 176 -27.03 -5.41 -7.46
CA THR A 176 -28.22 -6.04 -8.06
C THR A 176 -27.86 -7.28 -8.89
N GLN A 177 -26.81 -7.19 -9.70
CA GLN A 177 -26.35 -8.31 -10.54
C GLN A 177 -25.30 -9.18 -9.85
N HIS A 178 -24.93 -8.83 -8.62
CA HIS A 178 -23.85 -9.44 -7.84
C HIS A 178 -22.56 -9.68 -8.66
N ARG A 179 -22.19 -8.71 -9.51
CA ARG A 179 -21.05 -8.86 -10.44
C ARG A 179 -20.33 -7.54 -10.67
N TRP A 180 -19.05 -7.65 -11.02
CA TRP A 180 -18.26 -6.52 -11.49
C TRP A 180 -18.54 -6.25 -12.97
N TYR A 181 -18.49 -4.98 -13.36
CA TYR A 181 -18.62 -4.54 -14.74
C TYR A 181 -17.67 -3.38 -15.04
N ALA A 182 -17.29 -3.25 -16.31
CA ALA A 182 -16.45 -2.15 -16.78
C ALA A 182 -17.16 -0.81 -16.60
N SER A 183 -16.55 0.06 -15.82
CA SER A 183 -17.03 1.41 -15.52
C SER A 183 -15.82 2.24 -15.09
N PRO A 184 -14.92 2.60 -16.02
CA PRO A 184 -13.67 3.25 -15.70
C PRO A 184 -13.89 4.58 -14.97
N HIS A 185 -13.16 4.76 -13.87
CA HIS A 185 -13.16 5.99 -13.09
C HIS A 185 -11.83 6.16 -12.36
N PHE A 186 -11.57 7.37 -11.89
CA PHE A 186 -10.38 7.69 -11.11
C PHE A 186 -10.77 8.13 -9.72
N HIS A 187 -10.12 7.57 -8.71
CA HIS A 187 -10.18 8.10 -7.36
C HIS A 187 -9.08 9.14 -7.20
N LEU A 188 -9.45 10.33 -6.72
CA LEU A 188 -8.55 11.40 -6.31
C LEU A 188 -8.59 11.52 -4.79
N VAL A 189 -7.45 11.36 -4.12
CA VAL A 189 -7.27 11.78 -2.72
C VAL A 189 -6.24 12.90 -2.72
N GLY A 190 -6.68 14.14 -2.49
CA GLY A 190 -5.85 15.32 -2.74
C GLY A 190 -6.40 16.60 -2.10
N PHE A 191 -5.92 17.75 -2.57
CA PHE A 191 -6.16 19.05 -1.92
C PHE A 191 -6.67 20.09 -2.92
N GLY A 192 -7.85 20.64 -2.65
CA GLY A 192 -8.48 21.68 -3.43
C GLY A 192 -9.95 21.86 -3.04
N LYS A 193 -10.69 22.68 -3.79
CA LYS A 193 -12.11 22.92 -3.53
C LYS A 193 -12.97 21.99 -4.39
N SER A 194 -13.85 21.23 -3.75
CA SER A 194 -14.78 20.30 -4.44
C SER A 194 -15.62 21.00 -5.51
N SER A 195 -16.07 22.24 -5.25
CA SER A 195 -16.82 23.08 -6.19
C SER A 195 -16.09 23.33 -7.51
N ASP A 196 -14.82 23.71 -7.43
CA ASP A 196 -14.02 24.14 -8.59
C ASP A 196 -13.78 22.96 -9.53
N ILE A 197 -13.59 21.77 -8.95
CA ILE A 197 -13.37 20.52 -9.67
C ILE A 197 -14.66 20.06 -10.34
N LYS A 198 -15.79 20.08 -9.61
CA LYS A 198 -17.11 19.72 -10.17
C LYS A 198 -17.42 20.59 -11.38
N ASN A 199 -17.18 21.90 -11.28
CA ASN A 199 -17.35 22.84 -12.39
C ASN A 199 -16.38 22.55 -13.54
N ALA A 200 -15.10 22.31 -13.27
CA ALA A 200 -14.11 22.03 -14.30
C ALA A 200 -14.42 20.73 -15.06
N PHE A 201 -14.67 19.63 -14.36
CA PHE A 201 -14.98 18.33 -14.98
C PHE A 201 -16.33 18.32 -15.70
N GLY A 202 -17.34 19.01 -15.16
CA GLY A 202 -18.65 19.14 -15.79
C GLY A 202 -18.59 19.72 -17.20
N ARG A 203 -17.70 20.69 -17.45
CA ARG A 203 -17.47 21.28 -18.79
C ARG A 203 -16.97 20.28 -19.83
N TYR A 204 -16.38 19.17 -19.40
CA TYR A 204 -15.88 18.10 -20.28
C TYR A 204 -16.78 16.85 -20.26
N GLY A 205 -17.96 16.95 -19.65
CA GLY A 205 -18.93 15.85 -19.53
C GLY A 205 -18.56 14.78 -18.48
N TRP A 206 -17.53 15.00 -17.68
CA TRP A 206 -17.15 14.07 -16.63
C TRP A 206 -17.99 14.29 -15.38
N TYR A 207 -18.38 13.19 -14.73
CA TYR A 207 -19.13 13.24 -13.48
C TYR A 207 -18.20 13.15 -12.27
N VAL A 208 -18.38 14.05 -11.30
CA VAL A 208 -17.58 14.10 -10.08
C VAL A 208 -18.47 13.81 -8.88
N LYS A 209 -18.17 12.72 -8.17
CA LYS A 209 -18.82 12.38 -6.91
C LYS A 209 -17.85 12.58 -5.74
N GLU A 210 -18.32 13.22 -4.69
CA GLU A 210 -17.59 13.33 -3.43
C GLU A 210 -17.88 12.11 -2.57
N ALA A 211 -16.84 11.44 -2.08
CA ALA A 211 -16.96 10.16 -1.39
C ALA A 211 -17.14 10.30 0.14
N GLY A 212 -17.26 11.53 0.63
CA GLY A 212 -17.37 11.89 2.04
C GLY A 212 -16.01 12.04 2.73
N GLU A 213 -16.02 12.60 3.94
CA GLU A 213 -14.86 12.57 4.84
C GLU A 213 -14.67 11.14 5.35
N ARG A 214 -13.41 10.69 5.41
CA ARG A 214 -13.04 9.35 5.89
C ARG A 214 -12.23 9.51 7.17
N GLU A 215 -12.42 8.60 8.12
CA GLU A 215 -11.74 8.63 9.42
C GLU A 215 -10.22 8.54 9.29
N SER A 216 -9.72 7.78 8.30
CA SER A 216 -8.29 7.57 8.09
C SER A 216 -7.90 7.59 6.61
N VAL A 217 -6.83 8.32 6.31
CA VAL A 217 -6.20 8.33 4.99
C VAL A 217 -5.66 6.94 4.65
N PHE A 218 -5.08 6.23 5.63
CA PHE A 218 -4.59 4.87 5.45
C PHE A 218 -5.71 3.89 5.09
N GLN A 219 -6.81 3.90 5.84
CA GLN A 219 -7.98 3.05 5.54
C GLN A 219 -8.55 3.36 4.16
N THR A 220 -8.58 4.64 3.78
CA THR A 220 -9.02 5.06 2.44
C THR A 220 -8.14 4.41 1.37
N PHE A 221 -6.80 4.54 1.46
CA PHE A 221 -5.91 3.90 0.48
C PHE A 221 -6.02 2.37 0.50
N CYS A 222 -6.16 1.74 1.66
CA CYS A 222 -6.37 0.30 1.76
C CYS A 222 -7.63 -0.15 1.00
N TYR A 223 -8.74 0.56 1.18
CA TYR A 223 -9.98 0.31 0.46
C TYR A 223 -9.82 0.52 -1.05
N LEU A 224 -9.23 1.64 -1.48
CA LEU A 224 -9.04 1.92 -2.91
C LEU A 224 -8.13 0.87 -3.58
N LEU A 225 -7.06 0.47 -2.91
CA LEU A 225 -6.12 -0.49 -3.48
C LEU A 225 -6.64 -1.93 -3.47
N SER A 226 -7.70 -2.24 -2.70
CA SER A 226 -8.29 -3.59 -2.67
C SER A 226 -8.93 -3.99 -3.99
N HIS A 227 -9.36 -3.01 -4.80
CA HIS A 227 -10.10 -3.22 -6.05
C HIS A 227 -9.71 -2.23 -7.16
N CYS A 228 -8.54 -1.61 -7.06
CA CYS A 228 -8.01 -0.76 -8.14
C CYS A 228 -7.60 -1.60 -9.37
N GLY A 229 -7.44 -0.94 -10.51
CA GLY A 229 -6.91 -1.58 -11.70
C GLY A 229 -5.44 -1.94 -11.55
N VAL A 230 -5.09 -3.18 -11.91
CA VAL A 230 -3.71 -3.67 -11.93
C VAL A 230 -3.31 -4.09 -13.35
N GLN A 231 -2.28 -3.44 -13.90
CA GLN A 231 -1.69 -3.77 -15.20
C GLN A 231 -0.16 -3.69 -15.14
N LYS A 232 0.53 -4.61 -15.82
CA LYS A 232 2.00 -4.61 -15.89
C LYS A 232 2.50 -3.33 -16.55
N GLY A 233 3.54 -2.73 -15.98
CA GLY A 233 4.12 -1.47 -16.49
C GLY A 233 3.42 -0.20 -15.99
N TYR A 234 2.31 -0.32 -15.25
CA TYR A 234 1.58 0.82 -14.70
C TYR A 234 1.64 0.84 -13.16
N GLN A 235 1.74 2.04 -12.60
CA GLN A 235 1.62 2.27 -11.16
C GLN A 235 0.14 2.38 -10.76
N ALA A 236 -0.26 1.70 -9.68
CA ALA A 236 -1.62 1.80 -9.14
C ALA A 236 -1.90 3.21 -8.59
N VAL A 237 -0.95 3.77 -7.81
CA VAL A 237 -1.01 5.13 -7.29
C VAL A 237 -0.09 6.02 -8.10
N THR A 238 -0.63 7.12 -8.60
CA THR A 238 0.13 8.16 -9.31
C THR A 238 -0.07 9.51 -8.63
N TRP A 239 0.91 10.40 -8.70
CA TRP A 239 0.88 11.68 -7.98
C TRP A 239 0.87 12.86 -8.93
N PHE A 240 0.09 13.87 -8.59
CA PHE A 240 -0.05 15.08 -9.38
C PHE A 240 0.09 16.35 -8.52
N GLY A 241 0.46 17.45 -9.18
CA GLY A 241 0.52 18.78 -8.58
C GLY A 241 1.61 18.86 -7.52
N SER A 242 1.35 19.58 -6.44
CA SER A 242 2.28 19.76 -5.32
C SER A 242 2.64 18.46 -4.61
N LEU A 243 1.85 17.38 -4.76
CA LEU A 243 2.17 16.06 -4.21
C LEU A 243 3.01 15.20 -5.16
N SER A 244 3.33 15.67 -6.37
CA SER A 244 4.21 14.97 -7.29
C SER A 244 5.61 14.74 -6.69
N TYR A 245 6.30 13.70 -7.17
CA TYR A 245 7.62 13.30 -6.66
C TYR A 245 8.68 14.39 -6.77
N SER A 246 8.58 15.29 -7.75
CA SER A 246 9.51 16.40 -7.96
C SER A 246 9.21 17.63 -7.11
N LYS A 247 8.06 17.68 -6.41
CA LYS A 247 7.62 18.85 -5.62
C LYS A 247 7.52 18.57 -4.13
N LEU A 248 7.17 17.34 -3.75
CA LEU A 248 7.08 16.92 -2.35
C LEU A 248 8.03 15.77 -2.09
N HIS A 249 9.09 16.10 -1.35
CA HIS A 249 10.02 15.12 -0.81
C HIS A 249 9.46 14.64 0.54
N VAL A 250 9.33 13.33 0.66
CA VAL A 250 8.89 12.66 1.89
C VAL A 250 9.99 11.71 2.25
N GLU A 251 10.43 11.75 3.51
CA GLU A 251 11.43 10.83 4.03
C GLU A 251 10.95 9.39 3.85
N LYS A 252 11.82 8.57 3.27
CA LYS A 252 11.55 7.15 3.04
C LYS A 252 11.89 6.40 4.31
N GLU A 253 11.11 5.35 4.61
CA GLU A 253 11.46 4.43 5.68
C GLU A 253 12.85 3.86 5.46
N PRO A 254 13.72 3.88 6.49
CA PRO A 254 15.03 3.28 6.39
C PRO A 254 14.84 1.78 6.15
N ARG A 255 15.55 1.25 5.15
CA ARG A 255 15.62 -0.20 4.99
C ARG A 255 16.57 -0.72 6.05
N ILE A 256 16.06 -1.52 6.98
CA ILE A 256 16.91 -2.27 7.91
C ILE A 256 17.56 -3.39 7.13
N THR A 257 18.68 -3.09 6.48
CA THR A 257 19.54 -4.06 5.76
C THR A 257 20.83 -4.35 6.50
N LYS A 258 21.09 -3.59 7.57
CA LYS A 258 22.33 -3.65 8.35
C LYS A 258 22.02 -3.89 9.82
N CYS A 259 22.95 -4.53 10.49
CA CYS A 259 22.86 -4.76 11.92
C CYS A 259 22.87 -3.42 12.68
N PRO A 260 21.89 -3.16 13.57
CA PRO A 260 21.91 -1.94 14.39
C PRO A 260 23.03 -1.92 15.43
N LEU A 261 23.64 -3.08 15.73
CA LEU A 261 24.73 -3.19 16.72
C LEU A 261 26.10 -2.84 16.13
N CYS A 262 26.37 -3.22 14.88
CA CYS A 262 27.69 -3.03 14.23
C CYS A 262 27.67 -2.46 12.82
N ASN A 263 26.49 -2.14 12.27
CA ASN A 263 26.29 -1.60 10.92
C ASN A 263 26.80 -2.49 9.77
N GLY A 264 27.14 -3.75 10.04
CA GLY A 264 27.50 -4.66 8.97
C GLY A 264 26.28 -5.34 8.34
N GLU A 265 26.48 -5.91 7.16
CA GLU A 265 25.43 -6.55 6.37
C GLU A 265 24.80 -7.73 7.11
N PHE A 266 23.52 -7.99 6.82
CA PHE A 266 22.83 -9.18 7.29
C PHE A 266 23.16 -10.42 6.46
N GLU A 267 23.24 -11.54 7.15
CA GLU A 267 23.41 -12.87 6.57
C GLU A 267 22.15 -13.71 6.84
N GLU A 268 21.96 -14.76 6.05
CA GLU A 268 20.91 -15.74 6.31
C GLU A 268 21.33 -16.63 7.50
N ILE A 269 20.45 -16.74 8.49
CA ILE A 269 20.72 -17.55 9.69
C ILE A 269 19.97 -18.86 9.58
N TYR A 270 20.73 -19.96 9.60
CA TYR A 270 20.23 -21.32 9.68
C TYR A 270 20.35 -21.83 11.12
N TYR A 271 19.37 -22.61 11.56
CA TYR A 271 19.41 -23.30 12.85
C TYR A 271 19.88 -24.73 12.62
N GLU A 272 20.79 -25.24 13.46
CA GLU A 272 21.39 -26.58 13.31
C GLU A 272 20.41 -27.72 13.61
N GLU A 273 19.30 -27.44 14.30
CA GLU A 273 18.26 -28.43 14.61
C GLU A 273 17.08 -28.37 13.63
N TRP A 274 16.50 -29.53 13.33
CA TRP A 274 15.24 -29.70 12.59
C TRP A 274 14.02 -29.08 13.32
N ILE A 275 14.22 -28.64 14.56
CA ILE A 275 13.28 -27.81 15.31
C ILE A 275 13.52 -26.37 14.86
N HIS A 276 12.98 -26.02 13.70
CA HIS A 276 12.60 -24.63 13.45
C HIS A 276 11.81 -24.17 14.69
N PRO A 277 12.13 -23.05 15.34
CA PRO A 277 11.11 -22.38 16.11
C PRO A 277 10.06 -21.89 15.10
N ILE A 278 9.13 -22.77 14.72
CA ILE A 278 7.76 -22.43 14.33
C ILE A 278 7.02 -22.07 15.63
N ILE A 279 7.66 -21.27 16.47
CA ILE A 279 6.94 -20.47 17.45
C ILE A 279 7.07 -19.09 16.82
N PRO A 280 6.07 -18.65 16.03
CA PRO A 280 5.89 -17.23 15.82
C PRO A 280 6.01 -16.59 17.20
N PRO A 281 6.72 -15.48 17.39
CA PRO A 281 6.55 -14.78 18.65
C PRO A 281 5.03 -14.58 18.80
N ASP A 282 4.43 -15.20 19.83
CA ASP A 282 2.96 -15.30 20.02
C ASP A 282 2.31 -13.91 20.09
N LYS A 283 3.14 -12.88 20.15
CA LYS A 283 2.80 -11.48 19.96
C LYS A 283 3.88 -10.89 19.08
N HIS A 284 3.50 -10.04 18.13
CA HIS A 284 4.39 -8.95 17.76
C HIS A 284 4.86 -8.35 19.09
N PHE A 285 6.15 -8.45 19.36
CA PHE A 285 6.73 -7.68 20.44
C PHE A 285 6.45 -6.21 20.09
N GLU A 286 5.51 -5.62 20.81
CA GLU A 286 5.30 -4.18 20.96
C GLU A 286 6.45 -3.57 21.76
#